data_AF-A0A3N5SHH2-F1
#
_entry.id   AF-A0A3N5SHH2-F1
#
_cell.length_a   1.000
_cell.length_b   1.000
_cell.length_c   1.000
_cell.angle_alpha   90.00
_cell.angle_beta   90.00
_cell.angle_gamma   90.00
#
_symmetry.space_group_name_H-M   'P 1'
#
loop_
_entity.id
_entity.type
_entity.pdbx_description
1 polymer ?
#
loop_
_entity_poly.entity_id
_entity_poly.type
_entity_poly.pdbx_seq_one_letter_code
_entity_poly.pdbx_strand_id
1 'polypeptide(L)'
;MILENYLDKTQVFFLKNTEKQMVIKEMLQRLEKLGRIEHSDRYYAQVIHRESLENTGIGGGLAIPHARTDSVHNFISILGVSTEGIDYQSIDNAPVRYVLLSIFPTDMSTKYLYLVGMIARIFSNDEKRKELDEATTPAKVYSKLAKDAKQYFESISQKEEPGSESAVNLSGVPSSDLDLLIRLDSLYHLYDEDKSIDSTGRKIEGLRKLIDNRSLTYYERMRKKCQNPFAIVDKSSCSGCHLEIPPIYLKQIRDSKGISVCTHCGRFLIIL
;
A
#
# COMPACT_ATOMS: atom_id res chain seq x y z
N MET A 1 14.31 -7.53 -9.46
CA MET A 1 13.12 -7.44 -10.33
C MET A 1 11.83 -7.21 -9.53
N ILE A 2 11.83 -6.43 -8.44
CA ILE A 2 10.60 -6.21 -7.64
C ILE A 2 9.83 -4.98 -8.12
N LEU A 3 10.55 -3.91 -8.50
CA LEU A 3 9.94 -2.71 -9.07
C LEU A 3 9.25 -2.97 -10.41
N GLU A 4 9.78 -3.91 -11.22
CA GLU A 4 9.23 -4.32 -12.52
C GLU A 4 7.81 -4.87 -12.44
N ASN A 5 7.37 -5.36 -11.27
CA ASN A 5 6.00 -5.79 -11.05
C ASN A 5 5.00 -4.62 -11.02
N TYR A 6 5.48 -3.39 -10.92
CA TYR A 6 4.70 -2.15 -10.83
C TYR A 6 4.92 -1.22 -12.02
N LEU A 7 6.18 -1.00 -12.41
CA LEU A 7 6.55 -0.25 -13.60
C LEU A 7 7.93 -0.67 -14.14
N ASP A 8 8.12 -0.56 -15.45
CA ASP A 8 9.42 -0.78 -16.11
C ASP A 8 10.15 0.54 -16.42
N LYS A 9 11.40 0.43 -16.89
CA LYS A 9 12.28 1.57 -17.20
C LYS A 9 11.71 2.57 -18.21
N THR A 10 10.81 2.14 -19.11
CA THR A 10 10.17 2.99 -20.13
C THR A 10 9.07 3.87 -19.55
N GLN A 11 8.56 3.51 -18.37
CA GLN A 11 7.55 4.21 -17.58
C GLN A 11 8.20 5.18 -16.56
N VAL A 12 9.48 5.48 -16.70
CA VAL A 12 10.14 6.58 -16.00
C VAL A 12 10.54 7.63 -17.03
N PHE A 13 10.15 8.90 -16.81
CA PHE A 13 10.47 9.98 -17.74
C PHE A 13 10.53 11.34 -17.04
N PHE A 14 11.16 12.31 -17.70
CA PHE A 14 11.21 13.68 -17.22
C PHE A 14 10.00 14.46 -17.73
N LEU A 15 9.32 15.12 -16.80
CA LEU A 15 8.13 15.93 -17.06
C LEU A 15 8.53 17.25 -17.72
N LYS A 16 7.66 17.75 -18.58
CA LYS A 16 7.81 19.08 -19.22
C LYS A 16 6.91 20.13 -18.59
N ASN A 17 5.80 19.71 -18.00
CA ASN A 17 4.86 20.62 -17.34
C ASN A 17 5.16 20.73 -15.84
N THR A 18 4.82 21.89 -15.27
CA THR A 18 4.97 22.19 -13.83
C THR A 18 3.63 22.49 -13.14
N GLU A 19 2.52 22.38 -13.88
CA GLU A 19 1.16 22.52 -13.38
C GLU A 19 0.52 21.14 -13.17
N LYS A 20 -0.05 20.90 -11.98
CA LYS A 20 -0.64 19.61 -11.56
C LYS A 20 -1.50 18.95 -12.65
N GLN A 21 -2.48 19.67 -13.19
CA GLN A 21 -3.42 19.13 -14.18
C GLN A 21 -2.71 18.74 -15.49
N MET A 22 -1.74 19.54 -15.92
CA MET A 22 -0.98 19.30 -17.14
C MET A 22 0.01 18.15 -16.98
N VAL A 23 0.61 18.00 -15.80
CA VAL A 23 1.46 16.86 -15.42
C VAL A 23 0.67 15.55 -15.48
N ILE A 24 -0.51 15.49 -14.86
CA ILE A 24 -1.35 14.29 -14.88
C ILE A 24 -1.74 13.93 -16.33
N LYS A 25 -2.09 14.93 -17.15
CA LYS A 25 -2.41 14.73 -18.57
C LYS A 25 -1.21 14.20 -19.36
N GLU A 26 -0.04 14.80 -19.18
CA GLU A 26 1.22 14.40 -19.83
C GLU A 26 1.57 12.93 -19.51
N MET A 27 1.42 12.52 -18.25
CA MET A 27 1.70 11.16 -17.81
C MET A 27 0.76 10.12 -18.42
N LEU A 28 -0.54 10.44 -18.53
CA LEU A 28 -1.52 9.57 -19.17
C LEU A 28 -1.29 9.46 -20.68
N GLN A 29 -1.00 10.56 -21.35
CA GLN A 29 -0.60 10.54 -22.77
C GLN A 29 0.68 9.73 -23.00
N ARG A 30 1.61 9.74 -22.04
CA ARG A 30 2.80 8.90 -22.10
C ARG A 30 2.47 7.41 -21.97
N LEU A 31 1.56 7.04 -21.07
CA LEU A 31 1.07 5.66 -20.94
C LEU A 31 0.35 5.19 -22.22
N GLU A 32 -0.45 6.04 -22.85
CA GLU A 32 -1.14 5.74 -24.11
C GLU A 32 -0.13 5.50 -25.25
N LYS A 33 0.88 6.37 -25.39
CA LYS A 33 1.98 6.19 -26.37
C LYS A 33 2.79 4.91 -26.16
N LEU A 34 2.83 4.40 -24.93
CA LEU A 34 3.49 3.13 -24.59
C LEU A 34 2.58 1.92 -24.82
N GLY A 35 1.32 2.12 -25.26
CA GLY A 35 0.34 1.04 -25.42
C GLY A 35 -0.10 0.42 -24.09
N ARG A 36 0.02 1.15 -22.98
CA ARG A 36 -0.38 0.66 -21.65
C ARG A 36 -1.86 0.91 -21.35
N ILE A 37 -2.43 1.96 -21.96
CA ILE A 37 -3.84 2.32 -21.88
C ILE A 37 -4.32 2.80 -23.26
N GLU A 38 -5.63 2.84 -23.44
CA GLU A 38 -6.29 3.43 -24.62
C GLU A 38 -7.17 4.60 -24.18
N HIS A 39 -7.24 5.68 -24.96
CA HIS A 39 -8.07 6.86 -24.69
C HIS A 39 -7.70 7.56 -23.37
N SER A 40 -6.53 8.22 -23.34
CA SER A 40 -6.00 8.87 -22.14
C SER A 40 -6.98 9.82 -21.43
N ASP A 41 -7.85 10.49 -22.19
CA ASP A 41 -8.82 11.46 -21.65
C ASP A 41 -9.85 10.82 -20.69
N ARG A 42 -10.23 9.56 -20.93
CA ARG A 42 -11.14 8.82 -20.03
C ARG A 42 -10.52 8.62 -18.65
N TYR A 43 -9.23 8.30 -18.61
CA TYR A 43 -8.51 8.10 -17.35
C TYR A 43 -8.17 9.44 -16.69
N TYR A 44 -7.92 10.48 -17.50
CA TYR A 44 -7.69 11.82 -17.00
C TYR A 44 -8.86 12.32 -16.16
N ALA A 45 -10.09 12.19 -16.67
CA ALA A 45 -11.29 12.56 -15.94
C ALA A 45 -11.41 11.82 -14.59
N GLN A 46 -11.08 10.53 -14.55
CA GLN A 46 -11.14 9.72 -13.33
C GLN A 46 -10.06 10.10 -12.31
N VAL A 47 -8.81 10.29 -12.76
CA VAL A 47 -7.70 10.70 -11.89
C VAL A 47 -7.94 12.09 -11.33
N ILE A 48 -8.37 13.05 -12.15
CA ILE A 48 -8.69 14.41 -11.71
C ILE A 48 -9.87 14.44 -10.75
N HIS A 49 -10.90 13.62 -10.99
CA HIS A 49 -12.01 13.50 -10.03
C HIS A 49 -11.49 13.03 -8.67
N ARG A 50 -10.66 11.98 -8.62
CA ARG A 50 -10.05 11.50 -7.37
C ARG A 50 -9.17 12.57 -6.71
N GLU A 51 -8.36 13.28 -7.49
CA GLU A 51 -7.47 14.35 -7.03
C GLU A 51 -8.25 15.55 -6.47
N SER A 52 -9.46 15.82 -6.97
CA SER A 52 -10.32 16.91 -6.49
C SER A 52 -10.96 16.64 -5.13
N LEU A 53 -11.08 15.37 -4.74
CA LEU A 53 -11.61 14.99 -3.43
C LEU A 53 -10.59 15.27 -2.33
N GLU A 54 -9.35 14.84 -2.57
CA GLU A 54 -8.22 15.07 -1.67
C GLU A 54 -6.93 15.12 -2.49
N ASN A 55 -6.08 16.08 -2.17
CA ASN A 55 -4.78 16.25 -2.79
C ASN A 55 -3.89 15.03 -2.52
N THR A 56 -3.17 14.56 -3.54
CA THR A 56 -2.27 13.39 -3.41
C THR A 56 -0.80 13.74 -3.26
N GLY A 57 -0.47 15.01 -3.04
CA GLY A 57 0.87 15.48 -2.66
C GLY A 57 1.15 15.17 -1.19
N ILE A 58 1.86 14.08 -0.93
CA ILE A 58 2.09 13.55 0.43
C ILE A 58 3.32 14.13 1.15
N GLY A 59 4.00 15.08 0.51
CA GLY A 59 5.20 15.72 1.02
C GLY A 59 6.50 14.98 0.67
N GLY A 60 7.63 15.56 1.05
CA GLY A 60 8.96 15.02 0.70
C GLY A 60 9.24 15.01 -0.81
N GLY A 61 8.61 15.94 -1.54
CA GLY A 61 8.74 16.06 -2.99
C GLY A 61 8.00 15.00 -3.81
N LEU A 62 7.02 14.28 -3.23
CA LEU A 62 6.30 13.18 -3.86
C LEU A 62 4.79 13.43 -3.94
N ALA A 63 4.18 13.09 -5.08
CA ALA A 63 2.74 12.95 -5.25
C ALA A 63 2.35 11.58 -5.85
N ILE A 64 1.16 11.10 -5.50
CA ILE A 64 0.67 9.77 -5.91
C ILE A 64 -0.77 9.83 -6.47
N PRO A 65 -0.99 10.55 -7.59
CA PRO A 65 -2.29 10.58 -8.23
C PRO A 65 -2.70 9.18 -8.71
N HIS A 66 -3.95 8.81 -8.53
CA HIS A 66 -4.40 7.46 -8.87
C HIS A 66 -5.87 7.40 -9.27
N ALA A 67 -6.22 6.35 -10.01
CA ALA A 67 -7.60 5.98 -10.28
C ALA A 67 -7.82 4.47 -10.07
N ARG A 68 -8.80 4.14 -9.24
CA ARG A 68 -9.32 2.78 -9.12
C ARG A 68 -10.47 2.63 -10.12
N THR A 69 -10.34 1.70 -11.06
CA THR A 69 -11.31 1.55 -12.15
C THR A 69 -11.24 0.17 -12.79
N ASP A 70 -12.41 -0.43 -13.02
CA ASP A 70 -12.52 -1.71 -13.75
C ASP A 70 -12.38 -1.53 -15.26
N SER A 71 -12.08 -0.30 -15.71
CA SER A 71 -11.73 0.04 -17.10
C SER A 71 -10.35 -0.46 -17.53
N VAL A 72 -9.57 -1.03 -16.61
CA VAL A 72 -8.30 -1.70 -16.88
C VAL A 72 -8.31 -3.07 -16.18
N HIS A 73 -7.68 -4.07 -16.79
CA HIS A 73 -7.58 -5.41 -16.20
C HIS A 73 -6.24 -5.65 -15.49
N ASN A 74 -5.29 -4.73 -15.64
CA ASN A 74 -3.95 -4.84 -15.09
C ASN A 74 -3.59 -3.59 -14.30
N PHE A 75 -2.69 -3.77 -13.33
CA PHE A 75 -2.08 -2.67 -12.59
C PHE A 75 -1.10 -1.90 -13.48
N ILE A 76 -1.29 -0.58 -13.61
CA ILE A 76 -0.49 0.29 -14.48
C ILE A 76 0.03 1.45 -13.64
N SER A 77 1.34 1.67 -13.62
CA SER A 77 1.95 2.86 -13.01
C SER A 77 2.97 3.54 -13.91
N ILE A 78 3.23 4.82 -13.65
CA ILE A 78 4.26 5.60 -14.34
C ILE A 78 4.84 6.63 -13.39
N LEU A 79 6.16 6.85 -13.47
CA LEU A 79 6.89 7.82 -12.68
C LEU A 79 7.33 9.00 -13.56
N GLY A 80 6.79 10.18 -13.26
CA GLY A 80 7.23 11.46 -13.80
C GLY A 80 8.20 12.12 -12.83
N VAL A 81 9.28 12.69 -13.37
CA VAL A 81 10.29 13.45 -12.60
C VAL A 81 10.33 14.89 -13.12
N SER A 82 10.07 15.85 -12.25
CA SER A 82 10.22 17.28 -12.55
C SER A 82 11.60 17.78 -12.12
N THR A 83 12.28 18.45 -13.04
CA THR A 83 13.54 19.14 -12.77
C THR A 83 13.34 20.51 -12.11
N GLU A 84 12.19 21.14 -12.32
CA GLU A 84 11.88 22.48 -11.83
C GLU A 84 11.00 22.48 -10.56
N GLY A 85 10.42 21.33 -10.23
CA GLY A 85 9.36 21.23 -9.22
C GLY A 85 7.98 21.49 -9.84
N ILE A 86 6.94 21.08 -9.12
CA ILE A 86 5.53 21.18 -9.53
C ILE A 86 4.79 21.83 -8.38
N ASP A 87 4.01 22.88 -8.68
CA ASP A 87 3.04 23.39 -7.72
C ASP A 87 1.90 22.38 -7.60
N TYR A 88 2.00 21.55 -6.57
CA TYR A 88 1.07 20.46 -6.31
C TYR A 88 0.21 20.73 -5.07
N GLN A 89 0.41 21.84 -4.36
CA GLN A 89 -0.24 22.13 -3.08
C GLN A 89 -0.10 20.97 -2.08
N SER A 90 1.10 20.41 -1.94
CA SER A 90 1.36 19.26 -1.06
C SER A 90 1.11 19.59 0.41
N ILE A 91 0.98 18.55 1.24
CA ILE A 91 0.73 18.69 2.69
C ILE A 91 1.80 19.49 3.43
N ASP A 92 3.05 19.48 2.94
CA ASP A 92 4.19 20.23 3.49
C ASP A 92 4.41 21.58 2.79
N ASN A 93 3.54 21.97 1.86
CA ASN A 93 3.64 23.16 1.00
C ASN A 93 4.94 23.23 0.17
N ALA A 94 5.68 22.11 0.04
CA ALA A 94 6.89 22.04 -0.78
C ALA A 94 6.58 21.64 -2.23
N PRO A 95 7.36 22.10 -3.22
CA PRO A 95 7.19 21.65 -4.60
C PRO A 95 7.34 20.12 -4.74
N VAL A 96 6.47 19.51 -5.53
CA VAL A 96 6.59 18.08 -5.86
C VAL A 96 7.60 17.91 -6.99
N ARG A 97 8.53 16.98 -6.83
CA ARG A 97 9.51 16.61 -7.87
C ARG A 97 9.23 15.27 -8.50
N TYR A 98 8.54 14.37 -7.81
CA TYR A 98 8.26 13.02 -8.28
C TYR A 98 6.76 12.77 -8.24
N VAL A 99 6.21 12.32 -9.36
CA VAL A 99 4.78 12.00 -9.46
C VAL A 99 4.66 10.54 -9.87
N LEU A 100 4.08 9.72 -9.00
CA LEU A 100 3.81 8.31 -9.26
C LEU A 100 2.32 8.13 -9.57
N LEU A 101 1.96 8.13 -10.85
CA LEU A 101 0.59 7.93 -11.27
C LEU A 101 0.26 6.45 -11.36
N SER A 102 -0.89 6.02 -10.84
CA SER A 102 -1.34 4.62 -10.90
C SER A 102 -2.79 4.46 -11.34
N ILE A 103 -3.08 3.48 -12.19
CA ILE A 103 -4.43 3.07 -12.62
C ILE A 103 -4.55 1.57 -12.41
N PHE A 104 -5.59 1.12 -11.69
CA PHE A 104 -5.72 -0.29 -11.33
C PHE A 104 -7.18 -0.71 -11.08
N PRO A 105 -7.52 -2.00 -11.31
CA PRO A 105 -8.84 -2.54 -11.00
C PRO A 105 -9.05 -2.69 -9.49
N THR A 106 -10.32 -2.82 -9.08
CA THR A 106 -10.73 -2.83 -7.67
C THR A 106 -10.03 -3.92 -6.85
N ASP A 107 -9.85 -5.11 -7.42
CA ASP A 107 -9.21 -6.28 -6.82
C ASP A 107 -7.68 -6.12 -6.62
N MET A 108 -7.05 -5.14 -7.28
CA MET A 108 -5.62 -4.86 -7.15
C MET A 108 -5.31 -3.73 -6.13
N SER A 109 -6.28 -3.35 -5.30
CA SER A 109 -6.10 -2.33 -4.26
C SER A 109 -4.95 -2.63 -3.30
N THR A 110 -4.76 -3.90 -2.92
CA THR A 110 -3.65 -4.30 -2.04
C THR A 110 -2.30 -4.08 -2.72
N LYS A 111 -2.19 -4.40 -4.01
CA LYS A 111 -0.97 -4.18 -4.80
C LYS A 111 -0.63 -2.68 -4.87
N TYR A 112 -1.63 -1.82 -5.03
CA TYR A 112 -1.46 -0.37 -4.95
C TYR A 112 -0.87 0.06 -3.60
N LEU A 113 -1.43 -0.42 -2.49
CA LEU A 113 -0.96 -0.04 -1.15
C LEU A 113 0.48 -0.47 -0.87
N TYR A 114 0.92 -1.64 -1.37
CA TYR A 114 2.32 -2.06 -1.28
C TYR A 114 3.25 -1.12 -2.05
N LEU A 115 2.87 -0.70 -3.26
CA LEU A 115 3.63 0.29 -4.02
C LEU A 115 3.75 1.60 -3.26
N VAL A 116 2.64 2.12 -2.74
CA VAL A 116 2.61 3.37 -1.96
C VAL A 116 3.50 3.27 -0.74
N GLY A 117 3.38 2.20 0.05
CA GLY A 117 4.20 2.01 1.26
C GLY A 117 5.69 1.91 0.96
N MET A 118 6.08 1.18 -0.08
CA MET A 118 7.47 1.10 -0.54
C MET A 118 7.99 2.48 -0.95
N ILE A 119 7.25 3.18 -1.80
CA ILE A 119 7.69 4.46 -2.36
C ILE A 119 7.72 5.52 -1.26
N ALA A 120 6.69 5.65 -0.43
CA ALA A 120 6.69 6.55 0.71
C ALA A 120 7.87 6.28 1.67
N ARG A 121 8.24 5.02 1.92
CA ARG A 121 9.40 4.68 2.76
C ARG A 121 10.74 5.04 2.13
N ILE A 122 10.89 4.89 0.82
CA ILE A 122 12.09 5.32 0.09
C ILE A 122 12.18 6.84 0.16
N PHE A 123 11.08 7.53 -0.12
CA PHE A 123 10.99 8.98 -0.10
C PHE A 123 10.99 9.57 1.30
N SER A 124 10.79 8.81 2.38
CA SER A 124 10.96 9.32 3.74
C SER A 124 12.42 9.40 4.19
N ASN A 125 13.36 8.86 3.40
CA ASN A 125 14.79 8.85 3.72
C ASN A 125 15.51 9.92 2.88
N ASP A 126 16.09 10.90 3.57
CA ASP A 126 16.72 12.08 2.96
C ASP A 126 17.92 11.71 2.08
N GLU A 127 18.73 10.74 2.47
CA GLU A 127 19.88 10.26 1.69
C GLU A 127 19.42 9.63 0.38
N LYS A 128 18.40 8.77 0.44
CA LYS A 128 17.82 8.13 -0.76
C LYS A 128 17.19 9.15 -1.70
N ARG A 129 16.49 10.15 -1.17
CA ARG A 129 15.95 11.26 -1.97
C ARG A 129 17.08 12.02 -2.66
N LYS A 130 18.15 12.36 -1.95
CA LYS A 130 19.31 13.07 -2.52
C LYS A 130 19.96 12.28 -3.65
N GLU A 131 20.13 10.97 -3.49
CA GLU A 131 20.66 10.11 -4.55
C GLU A 131 19.74 10.03 -5.78
N LEU A 132 18.41 10.08 -5.60
CA LEU A 132 17.46 10.20 -6.70
C LEU A 132 17.57 11.57 -7.39
N ASP A 133 17.80 12.63 -6.62
CA ASP A 133 17.91 14.00 -7.11
C ASP A 133 19.16 14.22 -7.98
N GLU A 134 20.24 13.50 -7.68
CA GLU A 134 21.48 13.50 -8.46
C GLU A 134 21.37 12.68 -9.77
N ALA A 135 20.29 11.91 -9.96
CA ALA A 135 20.11 11.07 -11.13
C ALA A 135 19.70 11.87 -12.38
N THR A 136 20.67 12.21 -13.22
CA THR A 136 20.48 13.07 -14.42
C THR A 136 19.75 12.43 -15.60
N THR A 137 19.27 11.18 -15.50
CA THR A 137 18.52 10.53 -16.58
C THR A 137 17.42 9.62 -16.03
N PRO A 138 16.30 9.40 -16.77
CA PRO A 138 15.25 8.49 -16.34
C PRO A 138 15.73 7.05 -16.05
N ALA A 139 16.72 6.57 -16.82
CA ALA A 139 17.31 5.25 -16.61
C ALA A 139 18.09 5.15 -15.29
N LYS A 140 18.79 6.22 -14.89
CA LYS A 140 19.47 6.29 -13.59
C LYS A 140 18.46 6.36 -12.44
N VAL A 141 17.40 7.17 -12.59
CA VAL A 141 16.30 7.24 -11.61
C VAL A 141 15.69 5.86 -11.40
N TYR A 142 15.35 5.16 -12.49
CA TYR A 142 14.80 3.81 -12.42
C TYR A 142 15.75 2.83 -11.73
N SER A 143 17.03 2.85 -12.09
CA SER A 143 18.04 1.94 -11.52
C SER A 143 18.21 2.16 -10.01
N LYS A 144 18.23 3.43 -9.58
CA LYS A 144 18.33 3.78 -8.16
C LYS A 144 17.07 3.37 -7.40
N LEU A 145 15.90 3.68 -7.93
CA LEU A 145 14.62 3.29 -7.32
C LEU A 145 14.49 1.76 -7.24
N ALA A 146 14.93 1.02 -8.26
CA ALA A 146 14.91 -0.43 -8.27
C ALA A 146 15.84 -1.05 -7.22
N LYS A 147 17.02 -0.45 -7.01
CA LYS A 147 17.95 -0.85 -5.93
C LYS A 147 17.29 -0.65 -4.57
N ASP A 148 16.70 0.53 -4.32
CA ASP A 148 16.11 0.86 -3.03
C ASP A 148 14.82 0.06 -2.75
N ALA A 149 14.03 -0.22 -3.79
CA ALA A 149 12.89 -1.13 -3.74
C ALA A 149 13.33 -2.54 -3.30
N LYS A 150 14.40 -3.07 -3.88
CA LYS A 150 14.95 -4.37 -3.48
C LYS A 150 15.32 -4.40 -2.00
N GLN A 151 16.04 -3.39 -1.52
CA GLN A 151 16.42 -3.27 -0.11
C GLN A 151 15.21 -3.16 0.82
N TYR A 152 14.17 -2.43 0.41
CA TYR A 152 12.92 -2.33 1.17
C TYR A 152 12.33 -3.73 1.43
N PHE A 153 12.18 -4.56 0.40
CA PHE A 153 11.63 -5.91 0.55
C PHE A 153 12.57 -6.89 1.27
N GLU A 154 13.88 -6.78 1.06
CA GLU A 154 14.88 -7.54 1.82
C GLU A 154 14.80 -7.22 3.33
N SER A 155 14.59 -5.95 3.69
CA SER A 155 14.48 -5.51 5.09
C SER A 155 13.20 -5.98 5.79
N ILE A 156 12.14 -6.22 5.02
CA ILE A 156 10.90 -6.83 5.53
C ILE A 156 11.11 -8.32 5.76
N SER A 157 11.90 -8.99 4.90
CA SER A 157 12.13 -10.43 4.95
C SER A 157 13.12 -10.86 6.04
N GLN A 158 14.04 -9.98 6.47
CA GLN A 158 15.10 -10.30 7.44
C GLN A 158 14.73 -10.05 8.92
N LYS A 159 13.57 -9.46 9.21
CA LYS A 159 13.15 -9.13 10.59
C LYS A 159 12.31 -10.21 11.29
N GLU A 160 12.19 -11.41 10.71
CA GLU A 160 11.38 -12.49 11.28
C GLU A 160 12.21 -13.75 11.56
N GLU A 161 12.71 -13.90 12.79
CA GLU A 161 12.96 -15.23 13.38
C GLU A 161 11.94 -15.52 14.51
N PRO A 162 11.48 -16.78 14.65
CA PRO A 162 10.29 -17.13 15.41
C PRO A 162 10.59 -17.41 16.89
N GLY A 163 10.03 -16.60 17.78
CA GLY A 163 9.84 -16.99 19.18
C GLY A 163 8.65 -17.95 19.31
N SER A 164 8.93 -19.19 19.68
CA SER A 164 7.97 -20.25 19.99
C SER A 164 7.13 -19.88 21.23
N GLU A 165 5.80 -19.81 21.12
CA GLU A 165 4.89 -20.05 22.26
C GLU A 165 3.41 -20.15 21.85
N SER A 166 2.81 -21.31 22.12
CA SER A 166 1.39 -21.72 22.04
C SER A 166 0.52 -21.12 20.92
N ALA A 167 0.28 -21.93 19.88
CA ALA A 167 -0.73 -21.67 18.86
C ALA A 167 -2.12 -21.55 19.51
N VAL A 168 -2.61 -20.32 19.67
CA VAL A 168 -3.98 -20.05 20.11
C VAL A 168 -4.93 -20.63 19.06
N ASN A 169 -5.72 -21.64 19.44
CA ASN A 169 -6.68 -22.26 18.55
C ASN A 169 -7.93 -21.37 18.40
N LEU A 170 -8.00 -20.63 17.30
CA LEU A 170 -9.16 -19.80 16.92
C LEU A 170 -10.25 -20.58 16.15
N SER A 171 -10.16 -21.92 16.09
CA SER A 171 -11.18 -22.75 15.45
C SER A 171 -12.56 -22.51 16.08
N GLY A 172 -13.55 -22.20 15.24
CA GLY A 172 -14.94 -21.98 15.67
C GLY A 172 -15.26 -20.55 16.11
N VAL A 173 -14.29 -19.61 16.07
CA VAL A 173 -14.61 -18.18 16.17
C VAL A 173 -15.30 -17.73 14.87
N PRO A 174 -16.47 -17.07 14.93
CA PRO A 174 -17.19 -16.60 13.75
C PRO A 174 -16.35 -15.66 12.88
N SER A 175 -16.47 -15.74 11.55
CA SER A 175 -15.79 -14.81 10.64
C SER A 175 -16.21 -13.35 10.83
N SER A 176 -17.38 -13.08 11.42
CA SER A 176 -17.85 -11.72 11.75
C SER A 176 -16.93 -11.00 12.73
N ASP A 177 -16.23 -11.73 13.59
CA ASP A 177 -15.24 -11.15 14.50
C ASP A 177 -14.05 -10.57 13.73
N LEU A 178 -13.69 -11.14 12.58
CA LEU A 178 -12.59 -10.61 11.76
C LEU A 178 -12.92 -9.20 11.26
N ASP A 179 -14.17 -8.97 10.82
CA ASP A 179 -14.63 -7.66 10.39
C ASP A 179 -14.63 -6.65 11.55
N LEU A 180 -15.06 -7.09 12.73
CA LEU A 180 -15.03 -6.26 13.94
C LEU A 180 -13.58 -5.93 14.33
N LEU A 181 -12.65 -6.88 14.26
CA LEU A 181 -11.24 -6.67 14.55
C LEU A 181 -10.58 -5.69 13.56
N ILE A 182 -10.90 -5.75 12.27
CA ILE A 182 -10.40 -4.80 11.26
C ILE A 182 -10.91 -3.38 11.56
N ARG A 183 -12.20 -3.24 11.92
CA ARG A 183 -12.78 -1.97 12.35
C ARG A 183 -12.15 -1.45 13.64
N LEU A 184 -11.87 -2.35 14.58
CA LEU A 184 -11.22 -2.04 15.84
C LEU A 184 -9.81 -1.48 15.61
N ASP A 185 -9.04 -2.10 14.72
CA ASP A 185 -7.68 -1.66 14.35
C ASP A 185 -7.67 -0.27 13.73
N SER A 186 -8.64 0.00 12.86
CA SER A 186 -8.84 1.34 12.28
C SER A 186 -9.10 2.39 13.37
N LEU A 187 -9.95 2.08 14.35
CA LEU A 187 -10.24 3.00 15.47
C LEU A 187 -9.02 3.23 16.37
N TYR A 188 -8.24 2.18 16.61
CA TYR A 188 -7.02 2.30 17.40
C TYR A 188 -5.95 3.15 16.72
N HIS A 189 -5.80 3.05 15.39
CA HIS A 189 -4.90 3.93 14.65
C HIS A 189 -5.30 5.40 14.81
N LEU A 190 -6.60 5.71 14.66
CA LEU A 190 -7.11 7.07 14.88
C LEU A 190 -6.89 7.56 16.32
N TYR A 191 -7.04 6.67 17.30
CA TYR A 191 -6.87 7.00 18.72
C TYR A 191 -5.40 7.24 19.10
N ASP A 192 -4.47 6.49 18.50
CA ASP A 192 -3.03 6.66 18.76
C ASP A 192 -2.48 7.94 18.14
N GLU A 193 -3.08 8.43 17.04
CA GLU A 193 -2.76 9.69 16.38
C GLU A 193 -3.28 10.92 17.15
N ASP A 194 -4.48 10.84 17.74
CA ASP A 194 -5.08 11.93 18.52
C ASP A 194 -5.69 11.47 19.84
N LYS A 195 -4.84 11.44 20.88
CA LYS A 195 -5.17 11.00 22.24
C LYS A 195 -6.19 11.89 22.96
N SER A 196 -6.63 13.00 22.35
CA SER A 196 -7.56 13.96 22.95
C SER A 196 -9.04 13.66 22.67
N ILE A 197 -9.34 12.69 21.80
CA ILE A 197 -10.70 12.41 21.35
C ILE A 197 -11.39 11.34 22.23
N ASP A 198 -12.11 11.80 23.27
CA ASP A 198 -12.92 10.96 24.16
C ASP A 198 -14.00 10.13 23.41
N SER A 199 -14.51 10.64 22.29
CA SER A 199 -15.50 9.91 21.48
C SER A 199 -14.94 8.66 20.78
N THR A 200 -13.64 8.64 20.46
CA THR A 200 -13.00 7.49 19.81
C THR A 200 -12.73 6.39 20.82
N GLY A 201 -12.31 6.75 22.04
CA GLY A 201 -12.18 5.81 23.15
C GLY A 201 -13.50 5.09 23.48
N ARG A 202 -14.63 5.82 23.48
CA ARG A 202 -15.97 5.21 23.68
C ARG A 202 -16.35 4.23 22.56
N LYS A 203 -16.02 4.54 21.30
CA LYS A 203 -16.27 3.64 20.16
C LYS A 203 -15.43 2.38 20.23
N ILE A 204 -14.15 2.50 20.60
CA ILE A 204 -13.24 1.37 20.83
C ILE A 204 -13.84 0.44 21.88
N GLU A 205 -14.23 0.98 23.04
CA GLU A 205 -14.78 0.19 24.13
C GLU A 205 -16.12 -0.48 23.76
N GLY A 206 -16.97 0.21 23.01
CA GLY A 206 -18.22 -0.36 22.49
C GLY A 206 -17.98 -1.53 21.55
N LEU A 207 -16.97 -1.43 20.68
CA LEU A 207 -16.68 -2.44 19.67
C LEU A 207 -15.96 -3.67 20.26
N ARG A 208 -15.08 -3.47 21.24
CA ARG A 208 -14.43 -4.57 22.00
C ARG A 208 -15.44 -5.51 22.65
N LYS A 209 -16.55 -4.99 23.17
CA LYS A 209 -17.62 -5.79 23.81
C LYS A 209 -18.37 -6.72 22.86
N LEU A 210 -18.25 -6.49 21.55
CA LEU A 210 -18.93 -7.27 20.52
C LEU A 210 -18.04 -8.39 19.94
N ILE A 211 -16.77 -8.46 20.33
CA ILE A 211 -15.77 -9.41 19.80
C ILE A 211 -15.55 -10.55 20.81
N ASP A 212 -15.43 -11.80 20.34
CA ASP A 212 -15.07 -12.95 21.19
C ASP A 212 -13.73 -12.68 21.92
N ASN A 213 -13.70 -12.94 23.22
CA ASN A 213 -12.53 -12.64 24.04
C ASN A 213 -11.24 -13.32 23.54
N ARG A 214 -11.33 -14.49 22.89
CA ARG A 214 -10.15 -15.19 22.35
C ARG A 214 -9.57 -14.45 21.14
N SER A 215 -10.43 -14.00 20.23
CA SER A 215 -10.02 -13.27 19.02
C SER A 215 -9.52 -11.87 19.38
N LEU A 216 -10.18 -11.19 20.31
CA LEU A 216 -9.74 -9.89 20.85
C LEU A 216 -8.38 -9.99 21.56
N THR A 217 -8.19 -10.97 22.44
CA THR A 217 -6.91 -11.16 23.16
C THR A 217 -5.77 -11.45 22.18
N TYR A 218 -6.02 -12.30 21.17
CA TYR A 218 -5.03 -12.60 20.15
C TYR A 218 -4.69 -11.36 19.32
N TYR A 219 -5.69 -10.57 18.94
CA TYR A 219 -5.49 -9.31 18.24
C TYR A 219 -4.66 -8.29 19.03
N GLU A 220 -4.96 -8.08 20.31
CA GLU A 220 -4.21 -7.14 21.15
C GLU A 220 -2.73 -7.56 21.29
N ARG A 221 -2.46 -8.87 21.36
CA ARG A 221 -1.10 -9.41 21.30
C ARG A 221 -0.45 -9.12 19.95
N MET A 222 -1.15 -9.36 18.84
CA MET A 222 -0.62 -9.15 17.51
C MET A 222 -0.36 -7.67 17.21
N ARG A 223 -1.22 -6.76 17.67
CA ARG A 223 -1.04 -5.30 17.55
C ARG A 223 0.21 -4.80 18.27
N LYS A 224 0.56 -5.40 19.41
CA LYS A 224 1.82 -5.10 20.12
C LYS A 224 3.04 -5.67 19.40
N LYS A 225 2.88 -6.82 18.72
CA LYS A 225 3.97 -7.56 18.07
C LYS A 225 4.34 -6.98 16.70
N CYS A 226 3.36 -6.50 15.93
CA CYS A 226 3.58 -6.04 14.57
C CYS A 226 2.65 -4.87 14.21
N GLN A 227 3.09 -4.05 13.26
CA GLN A 227 2.38 -2.84 12.85
C GLN A 227 1.01 -3.14 12.22
N ASN A 228 0.86 -4.30 11.56
CA ASN A 228 -0.41 -4.74 10.98
C ASN A 228 -0.66 -6.20 11.39
N PRO A 229 -1.68 -6.47 12.23
CA PRO A 229 -1.99 -7.80 12.71
C PRO A 229 -2.68 -8.69 11.66
N PHE A 230 -3.04 -8.14 10.49
CA PHE A 230 -3.72 -8.86 9.40
C PHE A 230 -2.79 -9.10 8.19
N ALA A 231 -3.07 -10.17 7.44
CA ALA A 231 -2.39 -10.53 6.21
C ALA A 231 -3.37 -11.16 5.22
N ILE A 232 -3.23 -10.84 3.94
CA ILE A 232 -4.03 -11.43 2.88
C ILE A 232 -3.35 -12.72 2.42
N VAL A 233 -4.13 -13.74 2.10
CA VAL A 233 -3.63 -14.94 1.40
C VAL A 233 -3.53 -14.61 -0.09
N ASP A 234 -2.32 -14.46 -0.60
CA ASP A 234 -2.05 -14.25 -2.03
C ASP A 234 -1.61 -15.57 -2.68
N LYS A 235 -2.46 -16.12 -3.55
CA LYS A 235 -2.34 -17.46 -4.14
C LYS A 235 -2.24 -18.55 -3.07
N SER A 236 -1.01 -18.86 -2.66
CA SER A 236 -0.66 -19.82 -1.62
C SER A 236 0.21 -19.21 -0.53
N SER A 237 0.47 -17.91 -0.49
CA SER A 237 1.41 -17.29 0.45
C SER A 237 0.75 -16.25 1.37
N CYS A 238 1.30 -16.08 2.56
CA CYS A 238 0.89 -15.03 3.49
C CYS A 238 1.47 -13.68 3.06
N SER A 239 0.65 -12.65 2.86
CA SER A 239 1.14 -11.32 2.48
C SER A 239 1.91 -10.61 3.61
N GLY A 240 1.89 -11.16 4.82
CA GLY A 240 2.60 -10.63 5.98
C GLY A 240 4.07 -11.07 6.06
N CYS A 241 4.33 -12.36 5.91
CA CYS A 241 5.68 -12.96 5.99
C CYS A 241 6.20 -13.53 4.68
N HIS A 242 5.37 -13.53 3.63
CA HIS A 242 5.66 -14.03 2.29
C HIS A 242 5.96 -15.53 2.20
N LEU A 243 5.83 -16.27 3.30
CA LEU A 243 5.98 -17.72 3.31
C LEU A 243 4.75 -18.41 2.73
N GLU A 244 5.02 -19.51 2.04
CA GLU A 244 4.00 -20.36 1.44
C GLU A 244 3.21 -21.09 2.54
N ILE A 245 1.90 -21.01 2.42
CA ILE A 245 0.89 -21.65 3.23
C ILE A 245 0.65 -23.05 2.64
N PRO A 246 0.82 -24.12 3.43
CA PRO A 246 0.63 -25.49 2.94
C PRO A 246 -0.74 -25.70 2.27
N PRO A 247 -0.83 -26.39 1.11
CA PRO A 247 -2.08 -26.57 0.37
C PRO A 247 -3.24 -27.18 1.17
N ILE A 248 -2.94 -28.09 2.10
CA ILE A 248 -3.93 -28.68 3.02
C ILE A 248 -4.52 -27.61 3.93
N TYR A 249 -3.67 -26.71 4.44
CA TYR A 249 -4.08 -25.62 5.31
C TYR A 249 -4.86 -24.55 4.54
N LEU A 250 -4.44 -24.21 3.30
CA LEU A 250 -5.21 -23.33 2.42
C LEU A 250 -6.64 -23.83 2.16
N LYS A 251 -6.78 -25.15 1.90
CA LYS A 251 -8.10 -25.77 1.74
C LYS A 251 -8.93 -25.61 3.01
N GLN A 252 -8.35 -25.86 4.18
CA GLN A 252 -9.02 -25.67 5.47
C GLN A 252 -9.47 -24.22 5.68
N ILE A 253 -8.62 -23.23 5.36
CA ILE A 253 -8.97 -21.82 5.52
C ILE A 253 -10.16 -21.46 4.62
N ARG A 254 -10.13 -21.87 3.33
CA ARG A 254 -11.20 -21.60 2.36
C ARG A 254 -12.52 -22.28 2.71
N ASP A 255 -12.44 -23.49 3.26
CA ASP A 255 -13.63 -24.27 3.64
C ASP A 255 -14.17 -23.83 5.02
N SER A 256 -13.37 -23.14 5.83
CA SER A 256 -13.77 -22.68 7.17
C SER A 256 -14.61 -21.40 7.12
N LYS A 257 -15.66 -21.33 7.94
CA LYS A 257 -16.42 -20.09 8.21
C LYS A 257 -15.85 -19.29 9.39
N GLY A 258 -14.59 -19.54 9.75
CA GLY A 258 -13.98 -19.02 10.97
C GLY A 258 -12.69 -18.25 10.71
N ILE A 259 -12.19 -17.61 11.77
CA ILE A 259 -10.93 -16.87 11.71
C ILE A 259 -9.74 -17.83 11.53
N SER A 260 -8.88 -17.52 10.57
CA SER A 260 -7.62 -18.24 10.35
C SER A 260 -6.41 -17.33 10.57
N VAL A 261 -5.25 -17.91 10.87
CA VAL A 261 -4.01 -17.19 11.14
C VAL A 261 -2.83 -17.81 10.42
N CYS A 262 -1.82 -17.03 10.08
CA CYS A 262 -0.62 -17.53 9.45
C CYS A 262 0.17 -18.40 10.43
N THR A 263 0.47 -19.64 10.04
CA THR A 263 1.29 -20.57 10.84
C THR A 263 2.74 -20.12 11.03
N HIS A 264 3.18 -19.11 10.29
CA HIS A 264 4.53 -18.57 10.36
C HIS A 264 4.62 -17.27 11.18
N CYS A 265 3.89 -16.22 10.79
CA CYS A 265 3.98 -14.93 11.49
C CYS A 265 2.87 -14.67 12.51
N GLY A 266 1.80 -15.48 12.50
CA GLY A 266 0.65 -15.33 13.40
C GLY A 266 -0.35 -14.25 13.00
N ARG A 267 -0.19 -13.58 11.85
CA ARG A 267 -1.19 -12.60 11.39
C ARG A 267 -2.51 -13.26 11.04
N PHE A 268 -3.61 -12.59 11.30
CA PHE A 268 -4.94 -13.01 10.85
C PHE A 268 -4.97 -13.08 9.33
N LEU A 269 -5.34 -14.23 8.79
CA LEU A 269 -5.44 -14.45 7.36
C LEU A 269 -6.80 -14.00 6.86
N ILE A 270 -6.75 -13.12 5.88
CA ILE A 270 -7.90 -12.67 5.10
C ILE A 270 -7.81 -13.38 3.75
N ILE A 271 -8.79 -14.23 3.45
CA ILE A 271 -8.95 -14.79 2.11
C ILE A 271 -9.85 -13.86 1.31
N LEU A 272 -9.37 -13.47 0.13
CA LEU A 272 -10.13 -12.75 -0.88
C LEU A 272 -10.74 -13.73 -1.88
#